data_AF-A0A078M5E6-F1
#
_entry.id   AF-A0A078M5E6-F1
#
_cell.length_a   1.000
_cell.length_b   1.000
_cell.length_c   1.000
_cell.angle_alpha   90.00
_cell.angle_beta   90.00
_cell.angle_gamma   90.00
#
_symmetry.space_group_name_H-M   'P 1'
#
loop_
_entity.id
_entity.type
_entity.pdbx_description
1 polymer ?
#
loop_
_entity_poly.entity_id
_entity_poly.type
_entity_poly.pdbx_seq_one_letter_code
_entity_poly.pdbx_strand_id
1 'polypeptide(L)' 'MDLESKLQELKYEYVHLQGDLEKIESTGQPTEKMTDRLHELERQIKEVRQQLKNK' A
#
# COMPACT_ATOMS: atom_id res chain seq x y z
N MET A 1 -3.39 18.63 -2.47
CA MET A 1 -2.73 17.45 -3.07
C MET A 1 -3.59 16.97 -4.21
N ASP A 2 -3.00 16.72 -5.38
CA ASP A 2 -3.72 16.10 -6.49
C ASP A 2 -3.85 14.58 -6.29
N LEU A 3 -4.87 13.99 -6.92
CA LEU A 3 -5.10 12.54 -6.84
C LEU A 3 -3.93 11.74 -7.41
N GLU A 4 -3.20 12.27 -8.41
CA GLU A 4 -1.99 11.63 -8.93
C GLU A 4 -0.86 11.61 -7.90
N SER A 5 -0.65 12.72 -7.17
CA SER A 5 0.33 12.79 -6.09
C SER A 5 -0.02 11.80 -4.97
N LYS A 6 -1.30 11.76 -4.56
CA LYS A 6 -1.78 10.80 -3.56
C LYS A 6 -1.59 9.36 -4.02
N LEU A 7 -1.86 9.06 -5.28
CA LEU A 7 -1.63 7.73 -5.84
C LEU A 7 -0.15 7.34 -5.82
N GLN A 8 0.75 8.29 -6.08
CA GLN A 8 2.19 8.05 -6.05
C GLN A 8 2.68 7.77 -4.63
N GLU A 9 2.22 8.54 -3.64
CA GLU A 9 2.51 8.31 -2.22
C GLU A 9 2.03 6.93 -1.77
N LEU A 10 0.78 6.57 -2.06
CA LEU A 10 0.21 5.26 -1.69
C LEU A 10 0.99 4.09 -2.32
N LYS A 11 1.42 4.22 -3.57
CA LYS A 11 2.27 3.20 -4.22
C LYS A 11 3.65 3.10 -3.58
N TYR A 12 4.24 4.23 -3.20
CA TYR A 12 5.53 4.25 -2.52
C TYR A 12 5.43 3.56 -1.16
N GLU A 13 4.41 3.89 -0.36
CA GLU A 13 4.13 3.22 0.91
C GLU A 13 3.91 1.72 0.73
N TYR A 14 3.15 1.32 -0.30
CA TYR A 14 2.89 -0.09 -0.59
C TYR A 14 4.18 -0.88 -0.85
N VAL A 15 5.07 -0.36 -1.71
CA VAL A 15 6.34 -1.03 -2.04
C VAL A 15 7.25 -1.09 -0.81
N HIS A 16 7.28 -0.01 -0.01
CA HIS A 16 8.09 0.02 1.20
C HIS A 16 7.60 -1.00 2.23
N LEU A 17 6.29 -1.02 2.50
CA LEU A 17 5.66 -1.94 3.42
C LEU A 17 5.86 -3.41 3.00
N GLN A 18 5.78 -3.70 1.70
CA GLN A 18 6.04 -5.04 1.18
C GLN A 18 7.48 -5.48 1.47
N GLY A 19 8.47 -4.61 1.23
CA GLY A 19 9.87 -4.93 1.51
C GLY A 19 10.17 -5.11 3.00
N ASP A 20 9.48 -4.38 3.88
CA ASP A 20 9.61 -4.58 5.32
C ASP A 20 8.87 -5.84 5.79
N LEU A 21 7.76 -6.18 5.16
CA LEU A 21 7.03 -7.42 5.42
C LEU A 21 7.91 -8.64 5.08
N GLU A 22 8.56 -8.66 3.92
CA GLU A 22 9.52 -9.72 3.54
C GLU A 22 10.65 -9.89 4.57
N LYS A 23 11.20 -8.78 5.09
CA LYS A 23 12.21 -8.84 6.15
C LYS A 23 11.65 -9.42 7.44
N ILE A 24 10.45 -9.03 7.85
CA ILE A 24 9.86 -9.50 9.11
C ILE A 24 9.49 -10.97 9.01
N GLU A 25 8.95 -11.41 7.86
CA GLU A 25 8.73 -12.83 7.56
C GLU A 25 10.04 -13.63 7.65
N SER A 26 11.15 -13.07 7.16
CA SER A 26 12.47 -13.71 7.26
C SER A 26 12.96 -13.89 8.70
N THR A 27 12.47 -13.07 9.64
CA THR A 27 12.78 -13.18 11.07
C THR A 27 11.83 -14.10 11.85
N GLY A 28 10.81 -14.67 11.19
CA GLY A 28 9.81 -15.52 11.83
C GLY A 28 8.83 -14.77 12.74
N GLN A 29 8.76 -13.45 12.61
CA GLN A 29 7.82 -12.61 13.37
C GLN A 29 6.43 -12.59 12.71
N PRO A 30 5.35 -12.44 13.49
CA PRO A 30 4.00 -12.39 12.96
C PRO A 30 3.77 -11.14 12.09
N THR A 31 3.30 -11.36 10.85
CA THR A 31 3.11 -10.30 9.84
C THR A 31 1.66 -9.89 9.62
N GLU A 32 0.70 -10.54 10.28
CA GLU A 32 -0.75 -10.33 10.09
C GLU A 32 -1.16 -8.86 10.04
N LYS A 33 -0.68 -8.05 11.00
CA LYS A 33 -0.99 -6.60 11.06
C LYS A 33 -0.44 -5.82 9.87
N MET A 34 0.73 -6.19 9.36
CA MET A 34 1.33 -5.54 8.19
C MET A 34 0.66 -6.01 6.91
N THR A 35 0.27 -7.29 6.82
CA THR A 35 -0.53 -7.83 5.73
C THR A 35 -1.88 -7.12 5.63
N ASP A 36 -2.56 -6.90 6.76
CA ASP A 36 -3.81 -6.13 6.81
C ASP A 36 -3.61 -4.70 6.31
N ARG A 37 -2.51 -4.06 6.71
CA ARG A 37 -2.16 -2.72 6.25
C ARG A 37 -1.85 -2.69 4.75
N LEU A 38 -1.25 -3.74 4.21
CA LEU A 38 -0.93 -3.87 2.79
C LEU A 38 -2.21 -4.01 1.95
N HIS A 39 -3.19 -4.79 2.42
CA HIS A 39 -4.52 -4.87 1.81
C HIS A 39 -5.29 -3.55 1.89
N GLU A 40 -5.13 -2.79 2.97
CA GLU A 40 -5.71 -1.45 3.09
C GLU A 40 -5.12 -0.48 2.07
N LEU A 41 -3.78 -0.46 1.92
CA LEU A 41 -3.11 0.35 0.90
C LEU A 41 -3.57 -0.04 -0.51
N GLU A 42 -3.72 -1.32 -0.81
CA GLU A 42 -4.22 -1.78 -2.12
C GLU A 42 -5.64 -1.26 -2.41
N ARG A 43 -6.53 -1.30 -1.41
CA ARG A 43 -7.89 -0.75 -1.54
C ARG A 43 -7.87 0.75 -1.80
N GLN A 44 -7.05 1.51 -1.08
CA GLN A 44 -6.92 2.96 -1.28
C GLN A 44 -6.33 3.30 -2.65
N ILE A 45 -5.31 2.57 -3.11
CA ILE A 45 -4.74 2.72 -4.47
C ILE A 45 -5.82 2.50 -5.53
N LYS A 46 -6.64 1.45 -5.37
CA LYS A 46 -7.73 1.13 -6.30
C LYS A 46 -8.79 2.22 -6.32
N GLU A 47 -9.17 2.74 -5.16
CA GLU A 47 -10.15 3.82 -5.04
C GLU A 47 -9.65 5.10 -5.72
N VAL A 48 -8.42 5.53 -5.42
CA VAL A 48 -7.83 6.74 -6.03
C VAL A 48 -7.69 6.57 -7.54
N ARG A 49 -7.28 5.39 -8.03
CA ARG A 49 -7.27 5.08 -9.48
C ARG A 49 -8.66 5.19 -10.11
N GLN A 50 -9.69 4.71 -9.43
CA GLN A 50 -11.06 4.79 -9.93
C GLN A 50 -11.54 6.24 -9.98
N GLN A 51 -11.22 7.05 -8.97
CA GLN A 51 -11.52 8.48 -8.94
C GLN A 51 -10.80 9.24 -10.06
N LEU A 52 -9.52 8.92 -10.33
CA LEU A 52 -8.77 9.48 -11.46
C LEU A 52 -9.35 9.10 -12.82
N LYS A 53 -9.81 7.84 -12.97
CA LYS A 53 -10.42 7.35 -14.21
C LYS A 53 -11.81 7.95 -14.48
N ASN A 54 -12.55 8.26 -13.43
CA ASN A 54 -13.90 8.83 -13.52
C ASN A 54 -13.88 10.37 -13.64
N LYS A 55 -12.70 10.97 -13.74
CA LYS A 55 -12.48 12.41 -13.92
C LYS A 55 -12.29 12.71 -15.40
#